data_AF-A0A3D4QXM8-F1
#
_entry.id   AF-A0A3D4QXM8-F1
#
_cell.length_a   1.000
_cell.length_b   1.000
_cell.length_c   1.000
_cell.angle_alpha   90.00
_cell.angle_beta   90.00
_cell.angle_gamma   90.00
#
_symmetry.space_group_name_H-M   'P 1'
#
loop_
_entity.id
_entity.type
_entity.pdbx_description
1 polymer ?
#
loop_
_entity_poly.entity_id
_entity_poly.type
_entity_poly.pdbx_seq_one_letter_code
_entity_poly.pdbx_strand_id
1 'polypeptide(L)' 'MNTQKITQEYRKSQWMQIIQNRLDSGQTIKDFCESTGITKHTYYYWQRKLREAACTELMPVGEPTNPVPNGWMQVPQTQ' A
#
# COMPACT_ATOMS: atom_id res chain seq x y z
N MET A 1 -18.63 1.24 -21.18
CA MET A 1 -17.30 1.57 -20.60
C MET A 1 -17.50 2.60 -19.49
N ASN A 2 -17.02 2.34 -18.28
CA ASN A 2 -17.18 3.26 -17.17
C ASN A 2 -15.92 4.15 -17.08
N THR A 3 -15.95 5.34 -17.69
CA THR A 3 -14.80 6.25 -17.87
C THR A 3 -14.06 6.57 -16.57
N GLN A 4 -14.79 6.58 -15.45
CA GLN A 4 -14.23 6.82 -14.12
C GLN A 4 -13.32 5.69 -13.64
N LYS A 5 -13.61 4.42 -13.99
CA LYS A 5 -12.73 3.30 -13.63
C LYS A 5 -11.44 3.33 -14.43
N ILE A 6 -11.52 3.66 -15.72
CA ILE A 6 -10.36 3.77 -16.62
C ILE A 6 -9.39 4.85 -16.11
N THR A 7 -9.91 5.99 -15.66
CA THR A 7 -9.07 7.08 -15.13
C THR A 7 -8.40 6.72 -13.80
N GLN A 8 -9.04 5.91 -12.96
CA GLN A 8 -8.44 5.44 -11.71
C GLN A 8 -7.27 4.48 -11.96
N GLU A 9 -7.47 3.48 -12.83
CA GLU A 9 -6.40 2.54 -13.19
C GLU A 9 -5.23 3.24 -13.87
N TYR A 10 -5.51 4.17 -14.78
CA TYR A 10 -4.47 4.97 -15.42
C TYR A 10 -3.62 5.74 -14.39
N ARG A 11 -4.25 6.37 -13.40
CA ARG A 11 -3.54 7.09 -12.33
C ARG A 11 -2.68 6.16 -11.48
N LYS A 12 -3.16 4.96 -11.15
CA LYS A 12 -2.37 3.96 -10.42
C LYS A 12 -1.13 3.55 -11.23
N SER A 13 -1.28 3.32 -12.53
CA SER A 13 -0.14 3.01 -13.40
C SER A 13 0.90 4.13 -13.41
N GLN A 14 0.47 5.40 -13.48
CA GLN A 14 1.37 6.55 -13.38
C GLN A 14 2.13 6.58 -12.03
N TRP A 15 1.43 6.34 -10.92
CA TRP A 15 2.07 6.30 -9.60
C TRP A 15 3.08 5.16 -9.49
N MET A 16 2.77 4.01 -10.07
CA MET A 16 3.66 2.85 -10.10
C MET A 16 4.94 3.15 -10.87
N GLN A 17 4.84 3.80 -12.03
CA GLN A 17 6.01 4.24 -12.81
C GLN A 17 6.89 5.20 -12.02
N ILE A 18 6.30 6.18 -11.32
CA ILE A 18 7.05 7.13 -10.49
C ILE A 18 7.80 6.40 -9.36
N ILE A 19 7.15 5.44 -8.70
CA ILE A 19 7.77 4.65 -7.63
C ILE A 19 8.90 3.78 -8.20
N GLN A 20 8.71 3.17 -9.36
CA GLN A 20 9.74 2.37 -10.02
C GLN A 20 10.96 3.23 -10.39
N ASN A 21 10.74 4.40 -10.99
CA ASN A 21 11.83 5.33 -11.34
C ASN A 21 12.66 5.72 -10.11
N ARG A 22 12.02 5.90 -8.95
CA ARG A 22 12.73 6.16 -7.68
C ARG A 22 13.55 4.96 -7.21
N LEU A 23 13.06 3.74 -7.40
CA LEU A 23 13.78 2.53 -7.02
C LEU A 23 15.01 2.35 -7.92
N ASP A 24 14.81 2.53 -9.22
CA ASP A 24 15.86 2.42 -10.24
C ASP A 24 16.91 3.53 -10.08
N SER A 25 16.53 4.73 -9.63
CA SER A 25 17.47 5.82 -9.38
C SER A 25 18.35 5.60 -8.15
N GLY A 26 17.97 4.70 -7.23
CA GLY A 26 18.67 4.48 -5.96
C GLY A 26 18.68 5.68 -5.00
N GLN A 27 18.00 6.78 -5.36
CA GLN A 27 17.96 8.00 -4.55
C GLN A 27 17.16 7.79 -3.27
N THR A 28 17.40 8.61 -2.25
CA THR A 28 16.49 8.64 -1.10
C THR A 28 15.13 9.22 -1.51
N ILE A 29 14.06 8.90 -0.77
CA ILE A 29 12.72 9.49 -1.04
C ILE A 29 12.80 11.02 -1.02
N LYS A 30 13.62 11.58 -0.12
CA LYS A 30 13.80 13.03 0.01
C LYS A 30 14.37 13.61 -1.28
N ASP A 31 15.50 13.10 -1.73
CA ASP A 31 16.20 13.66 -2.89
C ASP A 31 15.39 13.47 -4.18
N PHE A 32 14.74 12.30 -4.32
CA PHE A 32 13.83 12.05 -5.43
C PHE A 32 12.68 13.06 -5.46
N CYS A 33 11.97 13.23 -4.34
CA CYS A 33 10.86 14.18 -4.20
C CYS A 33 11.29 15.63 -4.50
N GLU A 34 12.47 16.04 -4.01
CA GLU A 34 13.04 17.35 -4.28
C GLU A 34 13.37 17.53 -5.77
N SER A 35 13.95 16.52 -6.42
CA SER A 35 14.30 16.58 -7.85
C SER A 35 13.10 16.57 -8.80
N THR A 36 12.01 15.87 -8.44
CA THR A 36 10.80 15.75 -9.28
C THR A 36 9.73 16.78 -8.94
N GLY A 37 9.93 17.61 -7.91
CA GLY A 37 8.92 18.57 -7.42
C GLY A 37 7.71 17.90 -6.77
N ILE A 38 7.84 16.66 -6.31
CA ILE A 38 6.76 15.89 -5.68
C ILE A 38 6.87 16.08 -4.17
N THR A 39 5.76 16.32 -3.48
CA THR A 39 5.79 16.37 -2.01
C THR A 39 5.91 14.95 -1.44
N LYS A 40 6.66 14.80 -0.34
CA LYS A 40 6.79 13.51 0.36
C LYS A 40 5.44 12.92 0.73
N HIS A 41 4.49 13.75 1.15
CA HIS A 41 3.14 13.31 1.50
C HIS A 41 2.42 12.66 0.31
N THR A 42 2.48 13.28 -0.87
CA THR A 42 1.92 12.72 -2.11
C THR A 42 2.58 11.39 -2.47
N TYR A 43 3.91 11.31 -2.36
CA TYR A 43 4.65 10.07 -2.62
C TYR A 43 4.19 8.92 -1.70
N TYR A 44 4.14 9.16 -0.39
CA TYR A 44 3.69 8.15 0.57
C TYR A 44 2.22 7.79 0.40
N TYR A 45 1.37 8.75 0.03
CA TYR A 45 -0.03 8.52 -0.27
C TYR A 45 -0.19 7.51 -1.42
N TRP A 46 0.54 7.71 -2.52
CA TRP A 46 0.53 6.78 -3.65
C TRP A 46 1.05 5.40 -3.27
N GLN A 47 2.16 5.35 -2.54
CA GLN A 47 2.74 4.08 -2.08
C GLN A 47 1.75 3.29 -1.22
N ARG A 48 1.06 3.95 -0.29
CA ARG A 48 0.00 3.34 0.51
C ARG A 48 -1.14 2.82 -0.37
N LYS A 49 -1.61 3.62 -1.32
CA LYS A 49 -2.72 3.24 -2.21
C LYS A 49 -2.40 2.02 -3.08
N LEU A 50 -1.17 1.94 -3.58
CA LEU A 50 -0.72 0.77 -4.34
C LEU A 50 -0.61 -0.48 -3.46
N ARG A 51 -0.12 -0.35 -2.22
CA ARG A 51 -0.13 -1.47 -1.26
C ARG A 51 -1.54 -1.93 -0.89
N GLU A 52 -2.46 -1.01 -0.63
CA GLU A 52 -3.87 -1.32 -0.36
C GLU A 52 -4.50 -2.08 -1.54
N ALA A 53 -4.22 -1.66 -2.77
CA ALA A 53 -4.71 -2.34 -3.97
C ALA A 53 -4.15 -3.77 -4.07
N ALA A 54 -2.83 -3.94 -3.90
CA ALA A 54 -2.19 -5.26 -3.92
C ALA A 54 -2.72 -6.18 -2.81
N CYS A 55 -2.87 -5.67 -1.57
CA CYS A 55 -3.44 -6.45 -0.47
C CYS A 55 -4.90 -6.83 -0.73
N THR A 56 -5.71 -5.94 -1.32
CA THR A 56 -7.11 -6.23 -1.65
C THR A 56 -7.21 -7.34 -2.70
N GLU A 57 -6.29 -7.37 -3.67
CA GLU A 57 -6.22 -8.44 -4.68
C GLU A 57 -5.67 -9.75 -4.12
N LEU A 58 -4.80 -9.69 -3.11
CA LEU A 58 -4.16 -10.85 -2.48
C LEU A 58 -4.92 -11.44 -1.31
N MET A 59 -6.00 -10.81 -0.82
CA MET A 59 -6.85 -11.40 0.20
C MET A 59 -7.71 -12.50 -0.45
N PRO A 60 -7.46 -13.80 -0.18
CA PRO A 60 -8.50 -14.78 -0.40
C PRO A 60 -9.67 -14.39 0.50
N VAL A 61 -10.86 -14.30 -0.07
CA VAL A 61 -12.11 -14.40 0.68
C VAL A 61 -12.09 -15.78 1.34
N GLY A 62 -11.60 -15.87 2.57
CA GLY A 62 -11.31 -17.15 3.18
C GLY A 62 -10.83 -17.03 4.63
N GLU A 63 -11.81 -16.95 5.51
CA GLU A 63 -11.79 -17.28 6.95
C GLU A 63 -10.98 -16.39 7.93
N PRO A 64 -11.60 -15.95 9.04
CA PRO A 64 -10.86 -15.39 10.17
C PRO A 64 -10.12 -16.53 10.87
N THR A 65 -8.92 -16.87 10.40
CA THR A 65 -8.00 -17.67 11.22
C THR A 65 -7.61 -16.81 12.40
N ASN A 66 -8.22 -17.07 13.56
CA ASN A 66 -7.85 -16.51 14.85
C ASN A 66 -6.32 -16.43 14.93
N PRO A 67 -5.72 -15.22 14.94
CA PRO A 67 -4.27 -15.07 14.91
C PRO A 67 -3.63 -15.40 16.26
N VAL A 68 -4.41 -15.89 17.23
CA VAL A 68 -3.94 -16.21 18.58
C VAL A 68 -3.40 -17.64 18.57
N PRO A 69 -2.08 -17.83 18.78
CA PRO A 69 -1.52 -19.14 19.00
C PRO A 69 -2.14 -19.77 20.25
N ASN A 70 -2.42 -21.08 20.19
CA ASN A 70 -3.07 -21.88 21.24
C ASN A 70 -2.36 -21.86 22.62
N GLY A 71 -1.22 -21.16 22.75
CA GLY A 71 -0.44 -20.99 23.97
C GLY A 71 -0.64 -19.65 24.71
N TRP A 72 -1.48 -18.75 24.21
CA TRP A 72 -1.82 -17.52 24.94
C TRP A 72 -2.90 -17.86 25.96
N MET A 73 -2.47 -18.28 27.16
CA MET A 73 -3.35 -18.59 28.29
C MET A 73 -4.34 -17.45 28.51
N GLN A 74 -5.63 -17.77 28.38
CA GLN A 74 -6.72 -16.88 28.78
C GLN A 74 -6.58 -16.64 30.28
N VAL A 75 -6.31 -15.39 30.66
CA VAL A 75 -6.35 -14.99 32.06
C VAL A 75 -7.77 -15.24 32.57
N PRO A 76 -7.97 -16.07 33.62
CA PRO A 76 -9.30 -16.25 34.16
C PRO A 76 -9.75 -14.91 34.75
N GLN A 77 -10.86 -14.38 34.25
CA GLN A 77 -11.51 -13.25 34.87
C GLN A 77 -12.05 -13.72 36.22
N THR A 78 -11.32 -13.40 37.29
CA THR A 78 -11.77 -13.57 38.67
C THR A 78 -12.97 -12.66 38.92
N GLN A 79 -14.06 -13.28 39.36
CA GLN A 79 -15.30 -12.64 39.81
C GLN A 79 -15.11 -11.98 41.17
#